data_AF-A0A090SVY8-F1
#
_entry.id   AF-A0A090SVY8-F1
#
_cell.length_a   1.000
_cell.length_b   1.000
_cell.length_c   1.000
_cell.angle_alpha   90.00
_cell.angle_beta   90.00
_cell.angle_gamma   90.00
#
_symmetry.space_group_name_H-M   'P 1'
#
loop_
_entity.id
_entity.type
_entity.pdbx_description
1 polymer ?
#
loop_
_entity_poly.entity_id
_entity_poly.type
_entity_poly.pdbx_seq_one_letter_code
_entity_poly.pdbx_strand_id
1 'polypeptide(L)'
;MAQYVSNPVNEQGIIDWSEEENRIWHDLVERQLDLVKDRACKEYLRGLELLDLPLDRAPQLTEINSVLQRETGWQVEPVPALIDFDRFFELLASRKFLWRHFYALEKSLTTFRSPTSSMRSSATAPC
;
A
#
# COMPACT_ATOMS: atom_id res chain seq x y z
N MET A 1 -8.48 -2.41 22.58
CA MET A 1 -8.65 -1.58 21.37
C MET A 1 -7.27 -1.07 21.01
N ALA A 2 -6.68 -1.51 19.91
CA ALA A 2 -5.39 -0.98 19.47
C ALA A 2 -5.67 0.25 18.61
N GLN A 3 -5.47 1.44 19.17
CA GLN A 3 -5.56 2.71 18.47
C GLN A 3 -4.16 3.08 18.02
N TYR A 4 -3.82 2.71 16.79
CA TYR A 4 -2.56 3.08 16.17
C TYR A 4 -2.77 4.32 15.29
N VAL A 5 -1.87 5.29 15.45
CA VAL A 5 -1.88 6.56 14.73
C VAL A 5 -0.68 6.53 13.78
N SER A 6 -0.93 6.67 12.48
CA SER A 6 0.12 6.67 11.46
C SER A 6 1.14 7.78 11.71
N ASN A 7 2.42 7.46 11.56
CA ASN A 7 3.48 8.47 11.62
C ASN A 7 3.33 9.44 10.44
N PRO A 8 3.29 10.76 10.68
CA PRO A 8 3.25 11.73 9.60
C PRO A 8 4.57 11.69 8.82
N VAL A 9 4.48 11.97 7.52
CA VAL A 9 5.67 12.25 6.72
C VAL A 9 6.24 13.59 7.18
N ASN A 10 7.54 13.62 7.49
CA ASN A 10 8.21 14.86 7.90
C ASN A 10 8.40 15.83 6.72
N GLU A 11 8.92 17.03 6.99
CA GLU A 11 9.14 18.07 5.98
C GLU A 11 10.06 17.63 4.83
N GLN A 12 10.88 16.61 5.05
CA GLN A 12 11.81 16.04 4.08
C GLN A 12 11.20 14.89 3.26
N GLY A 13 9.91 14.56 3.46
CA GLY A 13 9.27 13.46 2.74
C GLY A 13 9.59 12.08 3.30
N ILE A 14 10.15 12.01 4.52
CA ILE A 14 10.62 10.77 5.17
C ILE A 14 9.65 10.39 6.28
N ILE A 15 9.42 9.09 6.44
CA ILE A 15 8.65 8.53 7.55
C ILE A 15 9.62 7.91 8.54
N ASP A 16 9.52 8.31 9.80
CA ASP A 16 10.30 7.75 10.90
C ASP A 16 9.65 6.43 11.36
N TRP A 17 10.13 5.31 10.82
CA TRP A 17 9.67 3.98 11.21
C TRP A 17 10.28 3.56 12.54
N SER A 18 9.42 3.15 13.46
CA SER A 18 9.81 2.44 14.69
C SER A 18 10.33 1.04 14.36
N GLU A 19 11.10 0.48 15.30
CA GLU A 19 11.61 -0.89 15.19
C GLU A 19 10.47 -1.93 15.10
N GLU A 20 9.36 -1.69 15.79
CA GLU A 20 8.17 -2.55 15.71
C GLU A 20 7.55 -2.54 14.31
N GLU A 21 7.41 -1.37 13.68
CA GLU A 21 6.87 -1.24 12.32
C GLU A 21 7.79 -1.91 11.29
N ASN A 22 9.10 -1.74 11.43
CA ASN A 22 10.08 -2.42 10.57
C ASN A 22 10.02 -3.94 10.73
N ARG A 23 9.83 -4.45 11.95
CA ARG A 23 9.64 -5.89 12.18
C ARG A 23 8.36 -6.41 11.56
N ILE A 24 7.24 -5.70 11.71
CA ILE A 24 5.96 -6.07 11.09
C ILE A 24 6.10 -6.11 9.56
N TRP A 25 6.79 -5.12 8.97
CA TRP A 25 7.09 -5.11 7.55
C TRP A 25 7.88 -6.35 7.14
N HIS A 26 9.00 -6.63 7.81
CA HIS A 26 9.84 -7.81 7.55
C HIS A 26 9.00 -9.09 7.54
N ASP A 27 8.26 -9.34 8.62
CA ASP A 27 7.47 -10.56 8.79
C ASP A 27 6.37 -10.71 7.73
N LEU A 28 5.75 -9.60 7.30
CA LEU A 28 4.74 -9.60 6.25
C LEU A 28 5.34 -9.87 4.87
N VAL A 29 6.42 -9.18 4.54
CA VAL A 29 7.06 -9.30 3.22
C VAL A 29 7.68 -10.67 3.06
N GLU A 30 8.41 -11.18 4.06
CA GLU A 30 9.02 -12.51 4.01
C GLU A 30 7.97 -13.59 3.73
N ARG A 31 6.88 -13.59 4.50
CA ARG A 31 5.76 -14.54 4.31
C ARG A 31 5.10 -14.40 2.94
N GLN A 32 4.94 -13.17 2.45
CA GLN A 32 4.28 -12.93 1.18
C GLN A 32 5.17 -13.30 -0.01
N LEU A 33 6.47 -13.05 0.07
CA LEU A 33 7.44 -13.41 -0.98
C LEU A 33 7.45 -14.91 -1.25
N ASP A 34 7.32 -15.75 -0.23
CA ASP A 34 7.22 -17.19 -0.41
C ASP A 34 5.92 -17.63 -1.07
N LEU A 35 4.81 -16.93 -0.82
CA LEU A 35 3.51 -17.25 -1.42
C LEU A 35 3.38 -16.77 -2.87
N VAL A 36 3.98 -15.64 -3.23
CA VAL A 36 3.79 -15.02 -4.56
C VAL A 36 4.62 -15.68 -5.66
N LYS A 37 5.76 -16.32 -5.32
CA LYS A 37 6.66 -17.00 -6.29
C LYS A 37 5.90 -17.94 -7.23
N ASP A 38 4.95 -18.71 -6.70
CA ASP A 38 4.20 -19.71 -7.46
C ASP A 38 2.78 -19.26 -7.88
N ARG A 39 2.35 -18.05 -7.48
CA ARG A 39 0.96 -17.59 -7.65
C ARG A 39 0.82 -16.31 -8.45
N ALA A 40 1.82 -15.44 -8.42
CA ALA A 40 1.78 -14.16 -9.12
C ALA A 40 2.20 -14.31 -10.59
N CYS A 41 1.73 -13.39 -11.43
CA CYS A 41 2.17 -13.35 -12.83
C CYS A 41 3.62 -12.87 -12.93
N LYS A 42 4.25 -13.13 -14.09
CA LYS A 42 5.66 -12.79 -14.34
C LYS A 42 5.92 -11.29 -14.24
N GLU A 43 4.97 -10.47 -14.67
CA GLU A 43 5.06 -9.01 -14.64
C GLU A 43 5.09 -8.49 -13.20
N TYR A 44 4.33 -9.11 -12.29
CA TYR A 44 4.34 -8.77 -10.87
C TYR A 44 5.68 -9.13 -10.22
N LEU A 45 6.18 -10.34 -10.47
CA LEU A 45 7.48 -10.78 -9.96
C LEU A 45 8.62 -9.89 -10.50
N ARG A 46 8.56 -9.53 -11.78
CA ARG A 46 9.51 -8.58 -12.38
C ARG A 46 9.44 -7.20 -11.73
N GLY A 47 8.23 -6.72 -11.42
CA GLY A 47 8.04 -5.47 -10.70
C GLY A 47 8.66 -5.50 -9.30
N LEU A 48 8.51 -6.61 -8.56
CA LEU A 48 9.15 -6.80 -7.26
C LEU A 48 10.68 -6.79 -7.37
N GLU A 49 11.26 -7.47 -8.36
CA GLU A 49 12.70 -7.44 -8.62
C GLU A 49 13.21 -6.02 -8.94
N LEU A 50 12.47 -5.25 -9.73
CA LEU A 50 12.85 -3.88 -10.09
C LEU A 50 12.77 -2.92 -8.89
N LEU A 51 11.80 -3.12 -8.01
CA LEU A 51 11.60 -2.32 -6.81
C LEU A 51 12.65 -2.61 -5.73
N ASP A 52 13.23 -3.81 -5.72
CA ASP A 52 14.28 -4.25 -4.78
C ASP A 52 13.99 -3.81 -3.34
N LEU A 53 12.79 -4.15 -2.87
CA LEU A 53 12.27 -3.65 -1.60
C LEU A 53 13.13 -4.16 -0.42
N PRO A 54 13.51 -3.28 0.52
CA PRO A 54 14.23 -3.69 1.72
C PRO A 54 13.41 -4.69 2.52
N LEU A 55 14.07 -5.70 3.07
CA LEU A 55 13.43 -6.70 3.94
C LEU A 55 13.52 -6.32 5.41
N ASP A 56 14.58 -5.60 5.80
CA ASP A 56 14.90 -5.22 7.18
C ASP A 56 14.13 -3.99 7.69
N ARG A 57 13.52 -3.22 6.79
CA ARG A 57 12.73 -2.02 7.13
C ARG A 57 11.67 -1.72 6.08
N ALA A 58 10.65 -0.95 6.48
CA ALA A 58 9.71 -0.41 5.50
C ALA A 58 10.41 0.58 4.54
N PRO A 59 10.10 0.54 3.23
CA PRO A 59 10.66 1.45 2.24
C PRO A 59 10.16 2.88 2.44
N GLN A 60 10.97 3.84 2.02
CA GLN A 60 10.54 5.23 1.89
C GLN A 60 9.81 5.44 0.55
N LEU A 61 8.89 6.39 0.54
CA LEU A 61 8.10 6.67 -0.66
C LEU A 61 8.98 7.16 -1.84
N THR A 62 10.06 7.89 -1.52
CA THR A 62 11.03 8.37 -2.49
C THR A 62 11.77 7.22 -3.19
N GLU A 63 12.09 6.15 -2.46
CA GLU A 63 12.76 4.95 -3.00
C GLU A 63 11.87 4.27 -4.05
N ILE A 64 10.59 4.03 -3.69
CA ILE A 64 9.59 3.44 -4.59
C ILE A 64 9.35 4.34 -5.81
N ASN A 65 9.15 5.64 -5.59
CA ASN A 65 8.84 6.59 -6.67
C ASN A 65 9.99 6.74 -7.65
N SER A 66 11.25 6.63 -7.20
CA SER A 66 12.41 6.69 -8.09
C SER A 66 12.38 5.58 -9.15
N VAL A 67 11.99 4.37 -8.76
CA VAL A 67 11.85 3.22 -9.66
C VAL A 67 10.61 3.37 -10.53
N LEU A 68 9.45 3.65 -9.94
CA LEU A 68 8.19 3.76 -10.70
C LEU A 68 8.25 4.86 -11.77
N GLN A 69 8.84 6.01 -11.46
CA GLN A 69 8.97 7.11 -12.41
C GLN A 69 9.90 6.71 -13.56
N ARG A 70 11.02 6.05 -13.25
CA ARG A 70 11.99 5.59 -14.26
C ARG A 70 11.37 4.55 -15.20
N GLU A 71 10.67 3.56 -14.65
CA GLU A 71 10.17 2.42 -15.44
C GLU A 71 8.85 2.71 -16.16
N THR A 72 7.99 3.57 -15.60
CA THR A 72 6.61 3.75 -16.10
C THR A 72 6.13 5.20 -16.16
N GLY A 73 6.87 6.13 -15.55
CA GLY A 73 6.42 7.51 -15.32
C GLY A 73 5.31 7.63 -14.28
N TRP A 74 5.01 6.56 -13.54
CA TRP A 74 4.09 6.61 -12.40
C TRP A 74 4.80 6.99 -11.12
N GLN A 75 4.03 7.48 -10.17
CA GLN A 75 4.47 7.65 -8.80
C GLN A 75 3.33 7.34 -7.84
N VAL A 76 3.68 7.15 -6.59
CA VAL A 76 2.77 6.99 -5.48
C VAL A 76 2.66 8.32 -4.73
N GLU A 77 1.43 8.75 -4.47
CA GLU A 77 1.10 10.01 -3.79
C GLU A 77 0.46 9.70 -2.42
N PRO A 78 0.98 10.24 -1.31
CA PRO A 78 0.40 10.03 0.00
C PRO A 78 -0.85 10.88 0.15
N VAL A 79 -1.96 10.29 0.61
CA VAL A 79 -3.21 11.02 0.89
C VAL A 79 -3.69 10.86 2.33
N PRO A 80 -4.10 11.96 2.99
CA PRO A 80 -4.43 11.94 4.42
C PRO A 80 -5.77 11.26 4.74
N ALA A 81 -6.69 11.14 3.77
CA ALA A 81 -8.05 10.63 4.02
C ALA A 81 -8.74 10.09 2.76
N LEU A 82 -10.04 9.79 2.89
CA LEU A 82 -10.90 9.53 1.73
C LEU A 82 -10.95 10.83 0.94
N ILE A 83 -10.58 10.75 -0.33
CA ILE A 83 -10.65 11.87 -1.27
C ILE A 83 -11.89 11.71 -2.15
N ASP A 84 -12.36 12.81 -2.70
CA ASP A 84 -13.50 12.81 -3.61
C ASP A 84 -13.15 12.12 -4.94
N PHE A 85 -14.17 11.63 -5.65
CA PHE A 85 -13.97 10.91 -6.92
C PHE A 85 -13.24 11.75 -7.97
N ASP A 86 -13.54 13.04 -8.06
CA ASP A 86 -12.88 13.94 -9.02
C ASP A 86 -11.38 14.00 -8.77
N ARG A 87 -10.96 14.15 -7.50
CA ARG A 87 -9.55 14.14 -7.12
C ARG A 87 -8.90 12.77 -7.35
N PHE A 88 -9.64 11.69 -7.14
CA PHE A 88 -9.16 10.34 -7.42
C PHE A 88 -8.80 10.16 -8.89
N PHE A 89 -9.71 10.53 -9.80
CA PHE A 89 -9.47 10.42 -11.23
C PHE A 89 -8.41 11.40 -11.74
N GLU A 90 -8.35 12.61 -11.18
CA GLU A 90 -7.29 13.58 -11.50
C GLU A 90 -5.90 13.02 -11.21
N LEU A 91 -5.73 12.32 -10.08
CA LEU A 91 -4.46 11.72 -9.71
C LEU A 91 -4.09 10.56 -10.64
N LEU A 92 -5.04 9.67 -10.95
CA LEU A 92 -4.78 8.59 -11.91
C LEU A 92 -4.46 9.11 -13.32
N ALA A 93 -5.16 10.15 -13.78
CA ALA A 93 -4.88 10.81 -15.06
C ALA A 93 -3.45 11.40 -15.08
N SER A 94 -2.96 11.82 -13.91
CA SER A 94 -1.60 12.34 -13.71
C SER A 94 -0.57 11.26 -13.41
N ARG A 95 -0.89 9.97 -13.58
CA ARG A 95 -0.04 8.80 -13.24
C ARG A 95 0.39 8.76 -11.77
N LYS A 96 -0.48 9.22 -10.88
CA LYS A 96 -0.29 9.19 -9.44
C LYS A 96 -1.20 8.13 -8.83
N PHE A 97 -0.62 7.05 -8.36
CA PHE A 97 -1.34 6.05 -7.60
C PHE A 97 -1.49 6.51 -6.15
N LEU A 98 -2.70 6.41 -5.64
CA LEU A 98 -3.03 6.84 -4.30
C LEU A 98 -2.54 5.85 -3.26
N TRP A 99 -1.76 6.32 -2.31
CA TRP A 99 -1.35 5.53 -1.18
C TRP A 99 -1.86 6.14 0.12
N ARG A 100 -2.56 5.29 0.85
CA ARG A 100 -2.90 5.54 2.24
C ARG A 100 -1.97 4.69 3.09
N HIS A 101 -1.25 5.35 3.98
CA HIS A 101 -0.42 4.66 4.95
C HIS A 101 -1.24 4.28 6.20
N PHE A 102 -1.58 2.99 6.36
CA PHE A 102 -2.21 2.44 7.56
C PHE A 102 -1.59 1.07 7.85
N TYR A 103 -0.76 0.97 8.89
CA TYR A 103 -0.34 -0.33 9.40
C TYR A 103 -1.40 -0.86 10.37
N ALA A 104 -1.98 -2.01 10.03
CA ALA A 104 -2.90 -2.71 10.89
C ALA A 104 -2.07 -3.47 11.95
N LEU A 105 -2.31 -3.22 13.25
CA LEU A 105 -1.64 -3.97 14.31
C LEU A 105 -1.96 -5.47 14.19
N GLU A 106 -1.01 -6.30 14.63
CA GLU A 106 -0.94 -7.77 14.53
C GLU A 106 -2.28 -8.52 14.64
N LYS A 107 -3.20 -8.07 15.51
CA LYS A 107 -4.54 -8.68 15.70
C LYS A 107 -5.54 -8.46 14.56
N SER A 108 -5.26 -7.59 13.58
CA SER A 108 -6.17 -7.25 12.48
C SER A 108 -5.70 -7.74 11.10
N LEU A 109 -4.50 -8.31 11.00
CA LEU A 109 -3.88 -8.72 9.74
C LEU A 109 -4.62 -9.89 9.05
N THR A 110 -5.44 -10.64 9.77
CA THR A 110 -6.26 -11.72 9.20
C THR A 110 -7.56 -11.22 8.58
N THR A 111 -8.02 -10.00 8.88
CA THR A 111 -9.28 -9.47 8.34
C THR A 111 -9.21 -7.95 8.21
N PHE A 112 -8.54 -7.47 7.17
CA PHE A 112 -8.78 -6.11 6.67
C PHE A 112 -10.03 -6.13 5.77
N ARG A 113 -11.20 -5.83 6.34
CA ARG A 113 -12.44 -5.68 5.57
C ARG A 113 -12.45 -4.28 4.95
N SER A 114 -12.14 -4.18 3.66
CA SER A 114 -12.38 -2.95 2.91
C SER A 114 -13.89 -2.61 2.92
N PRO A 115 -14.28 -1.31 2.89
CA PRO A 115 -15.69 -0.90 3.00
C PRO A 115 -16.58 -1.37 1.83
N THR A 116 -16.01 -2.04 0.83
CA THR A 116 -16.75 -2.66 -0.29
C THR A 116 -17.74 -3.75 0.16
N SER A 117 -17.59 -4.28 1.38
CA SER A 117 -18.45 -5.35 1.87
C SER A 117 -19.83 -4.88 2.37
N SER A 118 -20.14 -3.57 2.40
CA SER A 118 -21.48 -3.07 2.72
C SER A 118 -22.41 -2.92 1.51
N MET A 119 -21.90 -2.97 0.27
CA MET A 119 -22.71 -2.75 -0.94
C MET A 119 -23.38 -4.01 -1.52
N ARG A 120 -23.24 -5.19 -0.88
CA ARG A 120 -23.80 -6.46 -1.40
C ARG A 120 -25.12 -6.89 -0.74
N SER A 121 -25.94 -5.95 -0.27
CA SER A 121 -27.24 -6.29 0.36
C SER A 121 -28.45 -5.52 -0.19
N SER A 122 -28.39 -4.97 -1.40
CA SER A 122 -29.58 -4.38 -2.03
C SER A 122 -29.53 -4.51 -3.56
N ALA A 123 -29.57 -5.76 -4.04
CA ALA A 123 -29.90 -6.04 -5.43
C ALA A 123 -30.62 -7.40 -5.52
N THR A 124 -31.84 -7.44 -5.00
CA THR A 124 -32.84 -8.42 -5.43
C THR A 124 -34.07 -7.63 -5.86
N ALA A 125 -34.26 -7.51 -7.16
CA ALA A 125 -35.54 -7.11 -7.75
C ALA A 125 -35.94 -8.24 -8.72
N PRO A 126 -37.17 -8.78 -8.63
CA PRO A 126 -37.64 -9.85 -9.51
C PRO A 126 -38.03 -9.31 -10.90
N CYS A 127 -38.12 -10.22 -11.87
CA CYS A 127 -38.62 -9.98 -13.23
C CYS A 127 -40.00 -9.32 -13.27
#